data_AF-A0A429BA64-F1
#
_entry.id   AF-A0A429BA64-F1
#
_cell.length_a   1.000
_cell.length_b   1.000
_cell.length_c   1.000
_cell.angle_alpha   90.00
_cell.angle_beta   90.00
_cell.angle_gamma   90.00
#
_symmetry.space_group_name_H-M   'P 1'
#
loop_
_entity.id
_entity.type
_entity.pdbx_description
1 polymer ?
#
loop_
_entity_poly.entity_id
_entity_poly.type
_entity_poly.pdbx_seq_one_letter_code
_entity_poly.pdbx_strand_id
1 'polypeptide(L)'
;MFTPRARTAGVIAALTVVTAACGAAPSSQQTSKATEGGTNAATAASAAAVGGFDKLVEAAKKEGNLHVIALPPDWANYGEIIKSFEAKYGIKIESETPDAASADEINAVKTRKGQDRAPDVLDLGQSFAISGAKEGLFAPYKVQAFDKIPEGQKEPTGLWTNDYGGYVSIGCDAKKIANCPTSYADLLKPEYKGKVAMNGNPTKSGSAFAGVYAAAIANGGSFDDIQPGIDFFKKLKDAGNYNPVETTPATIEKGETQISIDWDYNNAAYAPQMAAKGLDWKVNVPTDGKYFQMYAQAVNKDAPHPAAARLWQEYLYSAEGQNLYLKGFARPVLLPSMTSDGTIDKALAEKLPQVEGTPEFPTPEQVDAAKAKLAGGWDAAISG
;
A
#
# COMPACT_ATOMS: atom_id res chain seq x y z
N MET A 1 -27.85 60.31 -26.63
CA MET A 1 -27.10 61.32 -25.84
C MET A 1 -28.12 62.16 -25.09
N PHE A 2 -27.85 62.46 -23.80
CA PHE A 2 -28.66 63.26 -22.86
C PHE A 2 -29.82 62.55 -22.12
N THR A 3 -29.48 62.02 -20.94
CA THR A 3 -30.39 61.88 -19.78
C THR A 3 -30.80 63.28 -19.28
N PRO A 4 -32.01 63.45 -18.70
CA PRO A 4 -32.05 63.99 -17.33
C PRO A 4 -33.32 63.74 -16.48
N ARG A 5 -33.14 63.93 -15.14
CA ARG A 5 -34.09 64.47 -14.12
C ARG A 5 -35.19 63.52 -13.60
N ALA A 6 -35.66 63.56 -12.34
CA ALA A 6 -35.70 64.60 -11.29
C ALA A 6 -35.60 63.91 -9.89
N ARG A 7 -34.96 64.43 -8.82
CA ARG A 7 -35.13 65.66 -8.02
C ARG A 7 -36.51 65.88 -7.39
N THR A 8 -36.61 65.63 -6.07
CA THR A 8 -37.17 66.52 -5.01
C THR A 8 -36.94 65.83 -3.64
N ALA A 9 -36.13 66.34 -2.70
CA ALA A 9 -36.36 67.48 -1.77
C ALA A 9 -37.54 67.21 -0.80
N GLY A 10 -37.50 67.40 0.52
CA GLY A 10 -36.50 67.85 1.52
C GLY A 10 -36.82 67.14 2.86
N VAL A 11 -36.24 67.43 4.03
CA VAL A 11 -36.24 68.71 4.75
C VAL A 11 -35.48 68.48 6.08
N ILE A 12 -34.48 69.35 6.36
CA ILE A 12 -34.22 70.15 7.59
C ILE A 12 -34.37 69.42 8.96
N ALA A 13 -33.53 69.55 9.99
CA ALA A 13 -32.21 70.12 10.31
C ALA A 13 -31.97 69.88 11.82
N ALA A 14 -30.78 70.27 12.30
CA ALA A 14 -30.32 70.55 13.68
C ALA A 14 -29.21 69.58 14.13
N LEU A 15 -27.94 69.95 13.97
CA LEU A 15 -27.10 70.68 14.95
C LEU A 15 -27.19 70.10 16.37
N THR A 16 -26.12 69.47 16.85
CA THR A 16 -25.20 70.12 17.81
C THR A 16 -23.95 69.29 18.13
N VAL A 17 -22.97 70.06 18.56
CA VAL A 17 -21.55 69.85 18.81
C VAL A 17 -21.22 68.80 19.89
N VAL A 18 -20.09 68.14 19.66
CA VAL A 18 -19.36 67.19 20.53
C VAL A 18 -18.76 67.88 21.75
N THR A 19 -18.97 67.31 22.95
CA THR A 19 -18.07 67.46 24.09
C THR A 19 -17.90 66.14 24.84
N ALA A 20 -16.65 65.88 25.24
CA ALA A 20 -16.17 64.67 25.89
C ALA A 20 -16.49 64.65 27.40
N ALA A 21 -16.75 63.47 27.95
CA ALA A 21 -16.40 63.10 29.33
C ALA A 21 -16.50 61.58 29.55
N CYS A 22 -15.53 61.05 30.29
CA CYS A 22 -15.34 59.68 30.73
C CYS A 22 -16.52 59.11 31.54
N GLY A 23 -16.74 57.80 31.46
CA GLY A 23 -17.62 57.08 32.38
C GLY A 23 -17.55 55.57 32.15
N ALA A 24 -17.02 54.86 33.14
CA ALA A 24 -16.87 53.41 33.18
C ALA A 24 -18.22 52.66 33.12
N ALA A 25 -18.24 51.49 32.49
CA ALA A 25 -19.31 50.50 32.59
C ALA A 25 -18.72 49.06 32.62
N PRO A 26 -19.37 48.12 33.32
CA PRO A 26 -18.70 47.06 34.06
C PRO A 26 -18.33 45.81 33.23
N SER A 27 -17.26 45.15 33.67
CA SER A 27 -16.85 43.82 33.26
C SER A 27 -17.93 42.78 33.57
N SER A 28 -18.59 42.26 32.54
CA SER A 28 -19.25 40.96 32.60
C SER A 28 -18.25 39.93 32.08
N GLN A 29 -17.75 39.10 33.00
CA GLN A 29 -17.03 37.87 32.67
C GLN A 29 -17.93 37.02 31.78
N GLN A 30 -17.65 37.03 30.49
CA GLN A 30 -17.99 35.91 29.62
C GLN A 30 -17.09 34.76 30.06
N THR A 31 -17.60 33.92 30.96
CA THR A 31 -17.12 32.54 31.08
C THR A 31 -17.29 31.91 29.71
N SER A 32 -16.21 31.91 28.93
CA SER A 32 -16.04 31.01 27.81
C SER A 32 -16.24 29.60 28.36
N LYS A 33 -17.42 29.03 28.10
CA LYS A 33 -17.54 27.58 28.03
C LYS A 33 -16.50 27.16 27.00
N ALA A 34 -15.38 26.61 27.47
CA ALA A 34 -14.56 25.75 26.66
C ALA A 34 -15.50 24.65 26.16
N THR A 35 -15.95 24.77 24.91
CA THR A 35 -16.34 23.61 24.12
C THR A 35 -15.18 22.63 24.25
N GLU A 36 -15.42 21.49 24.88
CA GLU A 36 -14.59 20.29 24.71
C GLU A 36 -14.41 20.13 23.20
N GLY A 37 -13.25 20.55 22.70
CA GLY A 37 -12.93 20.53 21.29
C GLY A 37 -12.80 19.09 20.89
N GLY A 38 -13.89 18.49 20.40
CA GLY A 38 -13.85 17.19 19.75
C GLY A 38 -12.82 17.26 18.62
N THR A 39 -11.69 16.60 18.82
CA THR A 39 -10.60 16.53 17.86
C THR A 39 -11.09 15.83 16.61
N ASN A 40 -11.08 16.54 15.48
CA ASN A 40 -11.55 16.01 14.19
C ASN A 40 -10.56 14.97 13.67
N ALA A 41 -10.95 13.69 13.74
CA ALA A 41 -10.14 12.57 13.26
C ALA A 41 -9.75 12.73 11.78
N ALA A 42 -10.59 13.31 10.92
CA ALA A 42 -10.32 13.49 9.49
C ALA A 42 -9.01 14.26 9.21
N THR A 43 -8.65 15.20 10.08
CA THR A 43 -7.46 16.04 9.92
C THR A 43 -6.31 15.69 10.86
N ALA A 44 -6.48 14.70 11.73
CA ALA A 44 -5.47 14.33 12.70
C ALA A 44 -4.29 13.61 12.04
N ALA A 45 -3.06 14.01 12.36
CA ALA A 45 -1.84 13.42 11.81
C ALA A 45 -1.17 12.40 12.75
N SER A 46 -1.78 12.11 13.90
CA SER A 46 -1.31 11.11 14.88
C SER A 46 -2.42 10.79 15.88
N ALA A 47 -2.30 9.68 16.63
CA ALA A 47 -3.21 9.37 17.72
C ALA A 47 -3.25 10.48 18.79
N ALA A 48 -2.11 11.11 19.09
CA ALA A 48 -2.04 12.25 20.02
C ALA A 48 -2.90 13.43 19.54
N ALA A 49 -2.94 13.71 18.24
CA ALA A 49 -3.79 14.75 17.65
C ALA A 49 -5.29 14.43 17.70
N VAL A 50 -5.68 13.17 17.96
CA VAL A 50 -7.07 12.76 18.23
C VAL A 50 -7.39 12.82 19.74
N GLY A 51 -6.42 13.13 20.59
CA GLY A 51 -6.56 13.10 22.06
C GLY A 51 -6.01 11.83 22.71
N GLY A 52 -5.20 11.05 21.98
CA GLY A 52 -4.57 9.81 22.44
C GLY A 52 -5.18 8.56 21.80
N PHE A 53 -4.51 7.42 21.99
CA PHE A 53 -4.90 6.14 21.41
C PHE A 53 -6.31 5.70 21.83
N ASP A 54 -6.66 5.84 23.11
CA ASP A 54 -7.99 5.47 23.60
C ASP A 54 -9.10 6.32 22.95
N LYS A 55 -8.83 7.61 22.73
CA LYS A 55 -9.77 8.51 22.03
C LYS A 55 -9.89 8.18 20.55
N LEU A 56 -8.81 7.75 19.92
CA LEU A 56 -8.85 7.21 18.56
C LEU A 56 -9.70 5.94 18.49
N VAL A 57 -9.54 5.00 19.43
CA VAL A 57 -10.35 3.78 19.51
C VAL A 57 -11.83 4.09 19.73
N GLU A 58 -12.15 5.01 20.64
CA GLU A 58 -13.53 5.46 20.87
C GLU A 58 -14.15 6.06 19.60
N ALA A 59 -13.40 6.90 18.87
CA ALA A 59 -13.86 7.52 17.63
C ALA A 59 -14.06 6.49 16.51
N ALA A 60 -13.10 5.59 16.32
CA ALA A 60 -13.17 4.52 15.32
C ALA A 60 -14.35 3.56 15.59
N LYS A 61 -14.61 3.21 16.85
CA LYS A 61 -15.78 2.40 17.24
C LYS A 61 -17.11 3.11 16.98
N LYS A 62 -17.15 4.44 17.07
CA LYS A 62 -18.35 5.23 16.72
C LYS A 62 -18.62 5.25 15.22
N GLU A 63 -17.57 5.25 14.40
CA GLU A 63 -17.68 5.08 12.94
C GLU A 63 -18.13 3.65 12.59
N GLY A 64 -17.61 2.64 13.31
CA GLY A 64 -18.12 1.27 13.31
C GLY A 64 -17.75 0.41 12.09
N ASN A 65 -17.28 1.03 11.01
CA ASN A 65 -16.86 0.35 9.79
C ASN A 65 -15.47 0.84 9.32
N LEU A 66 -14.80 -0.01 8.54
CA LEU A 66 -13.62 0.32 7.76
C LEU A 66 -13.79 -0.29 6.36
N HIS A 67 -13.70 0.54 5.33
CA HIS A 67 -13.70 0.12 3.93
C HIS A 67 -12.28 -0.11 3.44
N VAL A 68 -12.03 -1.32 2.96
CA VAL A 68 -10.77 -1.70 2.33
C VAL A 68 -11.03 -2.18 0.92
N ILE A 69 -9.99 -2.11 0.09
CA ILE A 69 -9.97 -2.63 -1.28
C ILE A 69 -8.64 -3.34 -1.47
N ALA A 70 -8.59 -4.35 -2.35
CA ALA A 70 -7.34 -5.03 -2.70
C ALA A 70 -6.59 -5.67 -1.51
N LEU A 71 -7.31 -6.19 -0.51
CA LEU A 71 -6.72 -6.97 0.60
C LEU A 71 -7.15 -8.46 0.51
N PRO A 72 -6.53 -9.27 -0.37
CA PRO A 72 -6.84 -10.69 -0.51
C PRO A 72 -6.54 -11.44 0.80
N PRO A 73 -7.42 -12.33 1.29
CA PRO A 73 -7.16 -13.08 2.53
C PRO A 73 -5.88 -13.93 2.53
N ASP A 74 -5.45 -14.39 1.36
CA ASP A 74 -4.25 -15.21 1.11
C ASP A 74 -2.97 -14.38 0.87
N TRP A 75 -3.09 -13.06 0.78
CA TRP A 75 -1.97 -12.15 0.62
C TRP A 75 -1.41 -11.71 1.96
N ALA A 76 -0.12 -11.99 2.21
CA ALA A 76 0.60 -11.58 3.44
C ALA A 76 -0.17 -11.81 4.76
N ASN A 77 -1.07 -12.81 4.80
CA ASN A 77 -1.95 -13.14 5.93
C ASN A 77 -3.07 -12.11 6.25
N TYR A 78 -3.52 -11.31 5.28
CA TYR A 78 -4.60 -10.34 5.50
C TYR A 78 -5.90 -10.99 6.02
N GLY A 79 -6.17 -12.25 5.69
CA GLY A 79 -7.34 -12.98 6.19
C GLY A 79 -7.37 -13.10 7.72
N GLU A 80 -6.23 -13.25 8.38
CA GLU A 80 -6.13 -13.26 9.84
C GLU A 80 -6.00 -11.86 10.42
N ILE A 81 -5.27 -10.96 9.75
CA ILE A 81 -5.13 -9.56 10.17
C ILE A 81 -6.50 -8.88 10.26
N ILE A 82 -7.33 -9.03 9.23
CA ILE A 82 -8.70 -8.50 9.19
C ILE A 82 -9.52 -9.07 10.36
N LYS A 83 -9.58 -10.40 10.49
CA LYS A 83 -10.35 -11.06 11.56
C LYS A 83 -9.90 -10.63 12.96
N SER A 84 -8.60 -10.50 13.17
CA SER A 84 -8.04 -10.11 14.46
C SER A 84 -8.33 -8.64 14.78
N PHE A 85 -8.27 -7.75 13.78
CA PHE A 85 -8.70 -6.35 13.95
C PHE A 85 -10.19 -6.25 14.30
N GLU A 86 -11.06 -6.95 13.55
CA GLU A 86 -12.50 -6.97 13.81
C GLU A 86 -12.81 -7.49 15.21
N ALA A 87 -12.16 -8.59 15.62
CA ALA A 87 -12.33 -9.17 16.95
C ALA A 87 -11.84 -8.23 18.07
N LYS A 88 -10.71 -7.54 17.85
CA LYS A 88 -10.09 -6.67 18.85
C LYS A 88 -10.86 -5.37 19.07
N TYR A 89 -11.35 -4.76 17.99
CA TYR A 89 -11.96 -3.44 18.05
C TYR A 89 -13.48 -3.45 17.86
N GLY A 90 -14.09 -4.55 17.42
CA GLY A 90 -15.53 -4.61 17.13
C GLY A 90 -15.94 -3.69 15.98
N ILE A 91 -15.01 -3.36 15.09
CA ILE A 91 -15.21 -2.55 13.88
C ILE A 91 -15.27 -3.52 12.71
N LYS A 92 -16.33 -3.45 11.90
CA LYS A 92 -16.50 -4.32 10.75
C LYS A 92 -15.60 -3.86 9.61
N ILE A 93 -14.89 -4.79 8.96
CA ILE A 93 -14.15 -4.51 7.73
C ILE A 93 -15.01 -4.94 6.54
N GLU A 94 -15.26 -3.99 5.64
CA GLU A 94 -15.90 -4.28 4.36
C GLU A 94 -14.84 -4.24 3.26
N SER A 95 -14.47 -5.42 2.76
CA SER A 95 -13.47 -5.59 1.71
C SER A 95 -14.14 -5.68 0.34
N GLU A 96 -13.82 -4.73 -0.53
CA GLU A 96 -14.27 -4.73 -1.93
C GLU A 96 -13.16 -5.23 -2.85
N THR A 97 -13.50 -6.08 -3.82
CA THR A 97 -12.60 -6.60 -4.86
C THR A 97 -11.21 -6.95 -4.29
N PRO A 98 -11.09 -7.98 -3.44
CA PRO A 98 -9.83 -8.31 -2.76
C PRO A 98 -8.68 -8.56 -3.74
N ASP A 99 -8.96 -9.05 -4.94
CA ASP A 99 -7.96 -9.35 -5.98
C ASP A 99 -7.67 -8.15 -6.92
N ALA A 100 -8.09 -6.93 -6.54
CA ALA A 100 -7.81 -5.72 -7.32
C ALA A 100 -6.33 -5.33 -7.26
N ALA A 101 -5.86 -4.55 -8.23
CA ALA A 101 -4.49 -4.08 -8.27
C ALA A 101 -4.35 -2.66 -7.66
N SER A 102 -3.13 -2.24 -7.33
CA SER A 102 -2.86 -0.91 -6.76
C SER A 102 -3.36 0.25 -7.64
N ALA A 103 -3.38 0.09 -8.97
CA ALA A 103 -4.00 1.07 -9.86
C ALA A 103 -5.51 1.21 -9.64
N ASP A 104 -6.21 0.12 -9.33
CA ASP A 104 -7.65 0.09 -9.08
C ASP A 104 -8.01 0.75 -7.74
N GLU A 105 -7.17 0.58 -6.71
CA GLU A 105 -7.31 1.28 -5.43
C GLU A 105 -7.21 2.81 -5.61
N ILE A 106 -6.19 3.26 -6.34
CA ILE A 106 -6.00 4.69 -6.69
C ILE A 106 -7.20 5.22 -7.48
N ASN A 107 -7.69 4.45 -8.45
CA ASN A 107 -8.88 4.82 -9.21
C ASN A 107 -10.13 4.87 -8.35
N ALA A 108 -10.29 3.96 -7.39
CA ALA A 108 -11.41 3.97 -6.44
C ALA A 108 -11.39 5.25 -5.58
N VAL A 109 -10.24 5.65 -5.03
CA VAL A 109 -10.10 6.93 -4.30
C VAL A 109 -10.50 8.12 -5.17
N LYS A 110 -9.98 8.20 -6.40
CA LYS A 110 -10.25 9.31 -7.32
C LYS A 110 -11.73 9.41 -7.71
N THR A 111 -12.34 8.29 -8.09
CA THR A 111 -13.69 8.26 -8.66
C THR A 111 -14.80 8.26 -7.61
N ARG A 112 -14.48 7.90 -6.37
CA ARG A 112 -15.45 7.76 -5.27
C ARG A 112 -15.28 8.82 -4.19
N LYS A 113 -14.44 9.83 -4.40
CA LYS A 113 -14.26 10.97 -3.51
C LYS A 113 -15.61 11.51 -2.98
N GLY A 114 -15.76 11.54 -1.66
CA GLY A 114 -16.97 12.00 -0.97
C GLY A 114 -18.16 11.03 -0.98
N GLN A 115 -17.99 9.80 -1.48
CA GLN A 115 -19.00 8.74 -1.39
C GLN A 115 -18.70 7.86 -0.17
N ASP A 116 -19.74 7.36 0.50
CA ASP A 116 -19.62 6.49 1.67
C ASP A 116 -18.89 5.18 1.35
N ARG A 117 -18.90 4.72 0.09
CA ARG A 117 -18.21 3.50 -0.38
C ARG A 117 -16.76 3.72 -0.85
N ALA A 118 -16.19 4.91 -0.61
CA ALA A 118 -14.78 5.12 -0.90
C ALA A 118 -13.92 4.27 0.05
N PRO A 119 -12.81 3.70 -0.41
CA PRO A 119 -11.91 2.99 0.50
C PRO A 119 -11.33 3.97 1.52
N ASP A 120 -11.20 3.53 2.77
CA ASP A 120 -10.66 4.34 3.86
C ASP A 120 -9.13 4.31 3.90
N VAL A 121 -8.56 3.17 3.52
CA VAL A 121 -7.13 2.87 3.51
C VAL A 121 -6.76 2.14 2.22
N LEU A 122 -5.47 2.17 1.88
CA LEU A 122 -4.89 1.52 0.70
C LEU A 122 -3.65 0.73 1.10
N ASP A 123 -3.38 -0.38 0.41
CA ASP A 123 -2.14 -1.16 0.51
C ASP A 123 -1.45 -1.25 -0.86
N LEU A 124 -0.57 -0.30 -1.12
CA LEU A 124 -0.08 -0.04 -2.48
C LEU A 124 1.32 -0.60 -2.68
N GLY A 125 1.60 -1.10 -3.88
CA GLY A 125 2.98 -1.15 -4.35
C GLY A 125 3.59 0.27 -4.25
N GLN A 126 4.78 0.39 -3.67
CA GLN A 126 5.42 1.68 -3.34
C GLN A 126 5.38 2.71 -4.49
N SER A 127 5.53 2.25 -5.74
CA SER A 127 5.44 3.11 -6.93
C SER A 127 4.08 3.80 -7.11
N PHE A 128 2.99 3.20 -6.66
CA PHE A 128 1.65 3.78 -6.66
C PHE A 128 1.44 4.71 -5.47
N ALA A 129 2.00 4.39 -4.30
CA ALA A 129 1.99 5.28 -3.14
C ALA A 129 2.73 6.60 -3.42
N ILE A 130 3.90 6.54 -4.04
CA ILE A 130 4.66 7.73 -4.45
C ILE A 130 3.82 8.62 -5.39
N SER A 131 3.22 8.04 -6.44
CA SER A 131 2.39 8.82 -7.37
C SER A 131 1.12 9.36 -6.70
N GLY A 132 0.44 8.56 -5.87
CA GLY A 132 -0.79 8.99 -5.18
C GLY A 132 -0.55 10.12 -4.18
N ALA A 133 0.60 10.12 -3.50
CA ALA A 133 1.01 11.22 -2.63
C ALA A 133 1.28 12.51 -3.42
N LYS A 134 1.97 12.43 -4.58
CA LYS A 134 2.19 13.59 -5.47
C LYS A 134 0.87 14.17 -6.01
N GLU A 135 -0.12 13.32 -6.23
CA GLU A 135 -1.47 13.72 -6.63
C GLU A 135 -2.34 14.25 -5.48
N GLY A 136 -1.85 14.19 -4.23
CA GLY A 136 -2.56 14.71 -3.05
C GLY A 136 -3.75 13.86 -2.60
N LEU A 137 -3.72 12.55 -2.89
CA LEU A 137 -4.82 11.63 -2.58
C LEU A 137 -4.86 11.17 -1.12
N PHE A 138 -3.77 11.34 -0.38
CA PHE A 138 -3.63 10.75 0.96
C PHE A 138 -3.68 11.80 2.08
N ALA A 139 -4.19 11.39 3.24
CA ALA A 139 -4.06 12.13 4.49
C ALA A 139 -2.76 11.76 5.20
N PRO A 140 -2.01 12.73 5.77
CA PRO A 140 -0.84 12.42 6.56
C PRO A 140 -1.25 11.73 7.87
N TYR A 141 -0.57 10.64 8.21
CA TYR A 141 -0.69 9.99 9.50
C TYR A 141 0.62 9.34 9.94
N LYS A 142 1.08 9.68 11.15
CA LYS A 142 2.25 9.08 11.79
C LYS A 142 1.79 8.21 12.94
N VAL A 143 1.89 6.89 12.74
CA VAL A 143 1.65 5.88 13.78
C VAL A 143 2.57 6.07 14.98
N GLN A 144 2.23 5.52 16.13
CA GLN A 144 3.08 5.63 17.33
C GLN A 144 4.48 5.04 17.12
N ALA A 145 4.61 4.05 16.23
CA ALA A 145 5.89 3.43 15.87
C ALA A 145 6.65 4.17 14.75
N PHE A 146 6.19 5.33 14.28
CA PHE A 146 6.70 5.97 13.06
C PHE A 146 8.21 6.24 13.11
N ASP A 147 8.75 6.61 14.28
CA ASP A 147 10.18 6.88 14.45
C ASP A 147 11.05 5.61 14.45
N LYS A 148 10.44 4.43 14.69
CA LYS A 148 11.11 3.12 14.63
C LYS A 148 11.17 2.54 13.22
N ILE A 149 10.44 3.13 12.27
CA ILE A 149 10.44 2.71 10.87
C ILE A 149 11.74 3.22 10.22
N PRO A 150 12.53 2.34 9.56
CA PRO A 150 13.78 2.71 8.92
C PRO A 150 13.62 3.88 7.94
N GLU A 151 14.69 4.67 7.79
CA GLU A 151 14.75 5.72 6.77
C GLU A 151 14.61 5.11 5.36
N GLY A 152 13.98 5.84 4.44
CA GLY A 152 13.66 5.34 3.10
C GLY A 152 12.44 4.42 3.03
N GLN A 153 11.92 3.95 4.17
CA GLN A 153 10.71 3.11 4.25
C GLN A 153 9.46 3.88 4.69
N LYS A 154 9.53 5.22 4.71
CA LYS A 154 8.42 6.10 5.08
C LYS A 154 8.54 7.45 4.37
N GLU A 155 7.40 8.03 4.04
CA GLU A 155 7.33 9.42 3.59
C GLU A 155 7.41 10.36 4.81
N PRO A 156 8.26 11.42 4.81
CA PRO A 156 8.52 12.24 6.00
C PRO A 156 7.30 12.87 6.68
N THR A 157 6.23 13.16 5.94
CA THR A 157 4.99 13.73 6.49
C THR A 157 3.96 12.68 6.91
N GLY A 158 4.17 11.42 6.54
CA GLY A 158 3.26 10.30 6.82
C GLY A 158 2.16 10.14 5.79
N LEU A 159 2.33 10.63 4.54
CA LEU A 159 1.35 10.42 3.47
C LEU A 159 1.28 8.96 3.03
N TRP A 160 2.40 8.24 3.14
CA TRP A 160 2.46 6.79 3.04
C TRP A 160 3.59 6.28 3.92
N THR A 161 3.48 5.02 4.34
CA THR A 161 4.47 4.33 5.15
C THR A 161 4.57 2.89 4.69
N ASN A 162 5.78 2.33 4.52
CA ASN A 162 5.90 0.91 4.18
C ASN A 162 5.51 0.04 5.38
N ASP A 163 4.93 -1.14 5.17
CA ASP A 163 4.43 -2.00 6.26
C ASP A 163 5.03 -3.41 6.25
N TYR A 164 5.06 -4.08 5.11
CA TYR A 164 5.72 -5.38 4.90
C TYR A 164 6.33 -5.48 3.50
N GLY A 165 7.22 -6.44 3.30
CA GLY A 165 7.87 -6.65 2.00
C GLY A 165 8.43 -8.05 1.79
N GLY A 166 8.90 -8.27 0.57
CA GLY A 166 9.41 -9.55 0.11
C GLY A 166 10.46 -9.39 -0.98
N TYR A 167 11.18 -10.47 -1.24
CA TYR A 167 12.01 -10.56 -2.44
C TYR A 167 11.18 -11.14 -3.57
N VAL A 168 11.41 -10.68 -4.81
CA VAL A 168 10.88 -11.39 -5.98
C VAL A 168 11.49 -12.79 -6.01
N SER A 169 10.67 -13.77 -6.30
CA SER A 169 11.02 -15.18 -6.29
C SER A 169 10.44 -15.92 -7.48
N ILE A 170 10.99 -17.11 -7.71
CA ILE A 170 10.50 -18.10 -8.65
C ILE A 170 9.87 -19.23 -7.84
N GLY A 171 8.56 -19.41 -8.01
CA GLY A 171 7.81 -20.57 -7.55
C GLY A 171 7.77 -21.65 -8.64
N CYS A 172 7.85 -22.93 -8.28
CA CYS A 172 7.88 -24.02 -9.27
C CYS A 172 7.31 -25.34 -8.72
N ASP A 173 6.43 -26.00 -9.48
CA ASP A 173 5.97 -27.36 -9.16
C ASP A 173 6.99 -28.43 -9.61
N ALA A 174 7.82 -28.89 -8.68
CA ALA A 174 8.87 -29.87 -8.92
C ALA A 174 8.36 -31.27 -9.31
N LYS A 175 7.06 -31.56 -9.17
CA LYS A 175 6.46 -32.79 -9.73
C LYS A 175 6.18 -32.70 -11.23
N LYS A 176 5.97 -31.48 -11.75
CA LYS A 176 5.68 -31.22 -13.16
C LYS A 176 6.91 -30.72 -13.91
N ILE A 177 7.85 -30.11 -13.22
CA ILE A 177 9.07 -29.53 -13.76
C ILE A 177 10.26 -30.25 -13.15
N ALA A 178 10.97 -31.05 -13.95
CA ALA A 178 12.11 -31.84 -13.47
C ALA A 178 13.26 -30.96 -12.96
N ASN A 179 13.53 -29.86 -13.65
CA ASN A 179 14.53 -28.87 -13.26
C ASN A 179 13.80 -27.57 -12.95
N CYS A 180 13.57 -27.25 -11.67
CA CYS A 180 12.98 -25.96 -11.35
C CYS A 180 13.98 -24.82 -11.64
N PRO A 181 13.55 -23.74 -12.31
CA PRO A 181 14.43 -22.61 -12.61
C PRO A 181 14.88 -21.91 -11.34
N THR A 182 16.15 -21.52 -11.31
CA THR A 182 16.77 -20.85 -10.15
C THR A 182 17.23 -19.42 -10.46
N SER A 183 17.11 -19.03 -11.73
CA SER A 183 17.58 -17.76 -12.27
C SER A 183 16.62 -17.26 -13.36
N TYR A 184 16.67 -15.97 -13.67
CA TYR A 184 15.92 -15.44 -14.82
C TYR A 184 16.44 -15.99 -16.15
N ALA A 185 17.76 -16.23 -16.23
CA ALA A 185 18.36 -16.88 -17.40
C ALA A 185 17.76 -18.27 -17.67
N ASP A 186 17.49 -19.06 -16.62
CA ASP A 186 16.85 -20.37 -16.77
C ASP A 186 15.47 -20.27 -17.41
N LEU A 187 14.66 -19.25 -17.07
CA LEU A 187 13.28 -19.12 -17.55
C LEU A 187 13.16 -19.06 -19.08
N LEU A 188 14.23 -18.77 -19.82
CA LEU A 188 14.27 -18.79 -21.29
C LEU A 188 14.52 -20.18 -21.90
N LYS A 189 14.81 -21.21 -21.08
CA LYS A 189 15.04 -22.57 -21.57
C LYS A 189 13.78 -23.14 -22.25
N PRO A 190 13.92 -23.87 -23.37
CA PRO A 190 12.78 -24.35 -24.15
C PRO A 190 11.89 -25.36 -23.41
N GLU A 191 12.39 -25.97 -22.34
CA GLU A 191 11.64 -26.92 -21.50
C GLU A 191 10.51 -26.26 -20.68
N TYR A 192 10.49 -24.92 -20.60
CA TYR A 192 9.48 -24.13 -19.88
C TYR A 192 8.40 -23.52 -20.78
N LYS A 193 8.25 -24.02 -22.01
CA LYS A 193 7.24 -23.56 -22.97
C LYS A 193 5.83 -23.56 -22.37
N GLY A 194 5.21 -22.37 -22.31
CA GLY A 194 3.87 -22.12 -21.78
C GLY A 194 3.73 -22.25 -20.26
N LYS A 195 4.83 -22.23 -19.49
CA LYS A 195 4.80 -22.58 -18.06
C LYS A 195 5.10 -21.40 -17.12
N VAL A 196 5.66 -20.31 -17.62
CA VAL A 196 6.12 -19.18 -16.80
C VAL A 196 5.07 -18.09 -16.73
N ALA A 197 4.44 -17.93 -15.57
CA ALA A 197 3.45 -16.92 -15.29
C ALA A 197 4.00 -15.84 -14.33
N MET A 198 3.29 -14.71 -14.27
CA MET A 198 3.59 -13.61 -13.32
C MET A 198 2.30 -13.16 -12.64
N ASN A 199 2.40 -12.60 -11.43
CA ASN A 199 1.24 -12.12 -10.68
C ASN A 199 0.77 -10.73 -11.15
N GLY A 200 -0.04 -10.72 -12.21
CA GLY A 200 -0.75 -9.55 -12.72
C GLY A 200 -0.05 -8.83 -13.89
N ASN A 201 -0.59 -7.67 -14.25
CA ASN A 201 -0.02 -6.80 -15.29
C ASN A 201 0.90 -5.75 -14.66
N PRO A 202 2.16 -5.60 -15.06
CA PRO A 202 3.13 -4.72 -14.38
C PRO A 202 2.80 -3.23 -14.53
N THR A 203 1.94 -2.85 -15.47
CA THR A 203 1.42 -1.46 -15.58
C THR A 203 0.37 -1.12 -14.51
N LYS A 204 -0.15 -2.14 -13.80
CA LYS A 204 -1.23 -2.01 -12.81
C LYS A 204 -0.89 -2.59 -11.43
N SER A 205 -0.17 -3.71 -11.40
CA SER A 205 0.17 -4.51 -10.22
C SER A 205 1.59 -4.18 -9.73
N GLY A 206 1.72 -3.95 -8.42
CA GLY A 206 3.02 -3.76 -7.76
C GLY A 206 3.91 -5.01 -7.83
N SER A 207 3.34 -6.21 -7.69
CA SER A 207 4.09 -7.47 -7.79
C SER A 207 4.66 -7.67 -9.20
N ALA A 208 3.82 -7.51 -10.22
CA ALA A 208 4.28 -7.64 -11.60
C ALA A 208 5.33 -6.57 -11.94
N PHE A 209 5.15 -5.33 -11.49
CA PHE A 209 6.16 -4.27 -11.65
C PHE A 209 7.51 -4.68 -11.05
N ALA A 210 7.50 -5.24 -9.84
CA ALA A 210 8.69 -5.78 -9.20
C ALA A 210 9.31 -6.95 -9.97
N GLY A 211 8.49 -7.85 -10.52
CA GLY A 211 8.93 -8.95 -11.38
C GLY A 211 9.70 -8.48 -12.62
N VAL A 212 9.29 -7.35 -13.21
CA VAL A 212 10.02 -6.70 -14.33
C VAL A 212 11.31 -6.03 -13.85
N TYR A 213 11.34 -5.42 -12.67
CA TYR A 213 12.58 -4.85 -12.11
C TYR A 213 13.62 -5.93 -11.79
N ALA A 214 13.20 -7.04 -11.17
CA ALA A 214 14.04 -8.20 -10.92
C ALA A 214 14.59 -8.78 -12.24
N ALA A 215 13.77 -8.86 -13.28
CA ALA A 215 14.21 -9.25 -14.62
C ALA A 215 15.23 -8.24 -15.19
N ALA A 216 15.04 -6.94 -14.98
CA ALA A 216 15.99 -5.93 -15.44
C ALA A 216 17.36 -6.10 -14.79
N ILE A 217 17.40 -6.24 -13.46
CA ILE A 217 18.65 -6.50 -12.71
C ILE A 217 19.34 -7.76 -13.24
N ALA A 218 18.60 -8.84 -13.46
CA ALA A 218 19.15 -10.09 -13.99
C ALA A 218 19.70 -10.01 -15.43
N ASN A 219 19.23 -9.03 -16.21
CA ASN A 219 19.55 -8.91 -17.63
C ASN A 219 20.41 -7.68 -17.95
N GLY A 220 21.16 -7.16 -16.96
CA GLY A 220 22.13 -6.07 -17.14
C GLY A 220 21.55 -4.67 -17.01
N GLY A 221 20.32 -4.54 -16.51
CA GLY A 221 19.72 -3.28 -16.10
C GLY A 221 20.07 -2.88 -14.66
N SER A 222 19.37 -1.88 -14.15
CA SER A 222 19.54 -1.34 -12.80
C SER A 222 18.27 -0.62 -12.35
N PHE A 223 18.27 0.02 -11.18
CA PHE A 223 17.16 0.90 -10.77
C PHE A 223 16.94 2.08 -11.73
N ASP A 224 17.98 2.55 -12.41
CA ASP A 224 17.90 3.61 -13.43
C ASP A 224 17.41 3.09 -14.80
N ASP A 225 17.52 1.79 -15.04
CA ASP A 225 17.15 1.20 -16.32
C ASP A 225 16.38 -0.12 -16.21
N ILE A 226 15.06 -0.01 -16.29
CA ILE A 226 14.14 -1.15 -16.33
C ILE A 226 14.02 -1.80 -17.72
N GLN A 227 14.54 -1.17 -18.79
CA GLN A 227 14.34 -1.65 -20.17
C GLN A 227 14.80 -3.10 -20.38
N PRO A 228 15.94 -3.57 -19.82
CA PRO A 228 16.34 -4.97 -19.95
C PRO A 228 15.33 -5.97 -19.40
N GLY A 229 14.51 -5.57 -18.42
CA GLY A 229 13.43 -6.39 -17.89
C GLY A 229 12.26 -6.51 -18.86
N ILE A 230 11.87 -5.40 -19.49
CA ILE A 230 10.84 -5.39 -20.54
C ILE A 230 11.28 -6.27 -21.72
N ASP A 231 12.55 -6.12 -22.15
CA ASP A 231 13.14 -6.91 -23.22
C ASP A 231 13.23 -8.39 -22.86
N PHE A 232 13.49 -8.71 -21.59
CA PHE A 232 13.47 -10.08 -21.10
C PHE A 232 12.08 -10.72 -21.25
N PHE A 233 11.01 -10.04 -20.83
CA PHE A 233 9.65 -10.58 -20.98
C PHE A 233 9.24 -10.72 -22.44
N LYS A 234 9.71 -9.83 -23.32
CA LYS A 234 9.58 -10.02 -24.77
C LYS A 234 10.28 -11.32 -25.22
N LYS A 235 11.53 -11.54 -24.83
CA LYS A 235 12.27 -12.79 -25.15
C LYS A 235 11.57 -14.03 -24.59
N LEU A 236 11.02 -13.94 -23.38
CA LEU A 236 10.28 -15.02 -22.73
C LEU A 236 9.01 -15.38 -23.51
N LYS A 237 8.29 -14.38 -24.01
CA LYS A 237 7.16 -14.54 -24.92
C LYS A 237 7.59 -15.13 -26.27
N ASP A 238 8.62 -14.57 -26.90
CA ASP A 238 9.11 -15.01 -28.21
C ASP A 238 9.64 -16.47 -28.17
N ALA A 239 10.19 -16.91 -27.02
CA ALA A 239 10.55 -18.30 -26.75
C ALA A 239 9.33 -19.22 -26.56
N GLY A 240 8.13 -18.65 -26.39
CA GLY A 240 6.88 -19.35 -26.10
C GLY A 240 6.75 -19.81 -24.65
N ASN A 241 7.57 -19.29 -23.73
CA ASN A 241 7.59 -19.70 -22.32
C ASN A 241 6.59 -18.92 -21.46
N TYR A 242 6.31 -17.66 -21.83
CA TYR A 242 5.39 -16.81 -21.08
C TYR A 242 3.94 -17.29 -21.19
N ASN A 243 3.31 -17.51 -20.05
CA ASN A 243 1.89 -17.79 -19.89
C ASN A 243 1.23 -16.53 -19.28
N PRO A 244 0.28 -15.89 -19.99
CA PRO A 244 -0.38 -14.67 -19.50
C PRO A 244 -1.45 -14.93 -18.43
N VAL A 245 -1.59 -16.17 -17.93
CA VAL A 245 -2.40 -16.48 -16.74
C VAL A 245 -1.78 -15.83 -15.50
N GLU A 246 -2.62 -15.26 -14.65
CA GLU A 246 -2.19 -14.68 -13.38
C GLU A 246 -1.84 -15.77 -12.37
N THR A 247 -0.74 -15.58 -11.64
CA THR A 247 -0.39 -16.49 -10.55
C THR A 247 -1.33 -16.26 -9.37
N THR A 248 -2.07 -17.30 -9.00
CA THR A 248 -2.88 -17.36 -7.78
C THR A 248 -2.78 -18.79 -7.19
N PRO A 249 -3.16 -19.02 -5.92
CA PRO A 249 -3.28 -20.38 -5.41
C PRO A 249 -4.17 -21.27 -6.27
N ALA A 250 -5.26 -20.72 -6.81
CA ALA A 250 -6.21 -21.46 -7.63
C ALA A 250 -5.63 -21.89 -8.98
N THR A 251 -4.85 -21.04 -9.65
CA THR A 251 -4.22 -21.36 -10.95
C THR A 251 -3.05 -22.33 -10.77
N ILE A 252 -2.32 -22.25 -9.64
CA ILE A 252 -1.31 -23.25 -9.26
C ILE A 252 -1.97 -24.61 -8.99
N GLU A 253 -3.01 -24.67 -8.15
CA GLU A 253 -3.70 -25.93 -7.81
C GLU A 253 -4.25 -26.64 -9.06
N LYS A 254 -4.79 -25.88 -10.02
CA LYS A 254 -5.30 -26.42 -11.30
C LYS A 254 -4.20 -26.82 -12.27
N GLY A 255 -2.94 -26.48 -11.99
CA GLY A 255 -1.80 -26.74 -12.87
C GLY A 255 -1.74 -25.83 -14.10
N GLU A 256 -2.49 -24.72 -14.10
CA GLU A 256 -2.44 -23.68 -15.12
C GLU A 256 -1.16 -22.83 -14.97
N THR A 257 -0.63 -22.72 -13.75
CA THR A 257 0.64 -22.05 -13.43
C THR A 257 1.62 -23.04 -12.81
N GLN A 258 2.60 -23.54 -13.58
CA GLN A 258 3.63 -24.45 -13.05
C GLN A 258 4.91 -23.74 -12.61
N ILE A 259 5.21 -22.56 -13.17
CA ILE A 259 6.31 -21.69 -12.75
C ILE A 259 5.74 -20.28 -12.57
N SER A 260 6.02 -19.66 -11.43
CA SER A 260 5.53 -18.32 -11.09
C SER A 260 6.68 -17.35 -10.79
N ILE A 261 6.56 -16.13 -11.27
CA ILE A 261 7.31 -14.97 -10.79
C ILE A 261 6.39 -14.16 -9.87
N ASP A 262 6.67 -14.21 -8.56
CA ASP A 262 5.91 -13.48 -7.53
C ASP A 262 6.75 -13.32 -6.26
N TRP A 263 6.23 -12.66 -5.23
CA TRP A 263 6.89 -12.50 -3.95
C TRP A 263 7.21 -13.83 -3.27
N ASP A 264 8.36 -13.86 -2.58
CA ASP A 264 8.82 -15.01 -1.81
C ASP A 264 7.87 -15.41 -0.69
N TYR A 265 7.24 -14.44 -0.02
CA TYR A 265 6.25 -14.71 1.01
C TYR A 265 4.98 -15.38 0.45
N ASN A 266 4.49 -14.95 -0.71
CA ASN A 266 3.34 -15.57 -1.37
C ASN A 266 3.67 -17.02 -1.76
N ASN A 267 4.79 -17.22 -2.46
CA ASN A 267 5.24 -18.54 -2.85
C ASN A 267 5.49 -19.46 -1.64
N ALA A 268 6.05 -18.93 -0.54
CA ALA A 268 6.27 -19.67 0.70
C ALA A 268 4.94 -20.04 1.39
N ALA A 269 3.98 -19.13 1.42
CA ALA A 269 2.65 -19.37 1.96
C ALA A 269 1.87 -20.42 1.14
N TYR A 270 2.06 -20.47 -0.18
CA TYR A 270 1.42 -21.43 -1.07
C TYR A 270 2.02 -22.83 -0.93
N ALA A 271 3.33 -22.95 -0.66
CA ALA A 271 4.01 -24.24 -0.60
C ALA A 271 3.33 -25.31 0.29
N PRO A 272 2.99 -25.05 1.57
CA PRO A 272 2.27 -26.04 2.39
C PRO A 272 0.85 -26.31 1.90
N GLN A 273 0.16 -25.32 1.30
CA GLN A 273 -1.18 -25.49 0.73
C GLN A 273 -1.13 -26.45 -0.47
N MET A 274 -0.16 -26.24 -1.36
CA MET A 274 0.06 -27.06 -2.55
C MET A 274 0.52 -28.48 -2.20
N ALA A 275 1.37 -28.62 -1.17
CA ALA A 275 1.76 -29.94 -0.66
C ALA A 275 0.54 -30.77 -0.20
N ALA A 276 -0.42 -30.14 0.48
CA ALA A 276 -1.67 -30.81 0.89
C ALA A 276 -2.55 -31.24 -0.31
N LYS A 277 -2.36 -30.62 -1.47
CA LYS A 277 -3.02 -30.98 -2.76
C LYS A 277 -2.20 -31.93 -3.62
N GLY A 278 -1.04 -32.39 -3.13
CA GLY A 278 -0.20 -33.34 -3.82
C GLY A 278 0.73 -32.74 -4.86
N LEU A 279 0.94 -31.42 -4.87
CA LEU A 279 1.99 -30.75 -5.65
C LEU A 279 3.29 -30.67 -4.84
N ASP A 280 4.42 -30.37 -5.49
CA ASP A 280 5.68 -30.08 -4.79
C ASP A 280 6.17 -28.67 -5.16
N TRP A 281 5.57 -27.65 -4.54
CA TRP A 281 5.87 -26.25 -4.84
C TRP A 281 7.15 -25.80 -4.13
N LYS A 282 8.19 -25.49 -4.91
CA LYS A 282 9.47 -24.96 -4.45
C LYS A 282 9.53 -23.46 -4.63
N VAL A 283 10.27 -22.80 -3.75
CA VAL A 283 10.47 -21.35 -3.77
C VAL A 283 11.95 -21.06 -3.87
N ASN A 284 12.34 -20.21 -4.81
CA ASN A 284 13.73 -19.80 -5.01
C ASN A 284 13.79 -18.29 -5.25
N VAL A 285 14.56 -17.56 -4.45
CA VAL A 285 14.89 -16.16 -4.76
C VAL A 285 16.07 -16.14 -5.73
N PRO A 286 15.88 -15.67 -6.98
CA PRO A 286 16.92 -15.72 -8.00
C PRO A 286 18.10 -14.80 -7.63
N THR A 287 19.31 -15.33 -7.67
CA THR A 287 20.51 -14.56 -7.30
C THR A 287 20.94 -13.55 -8.36
N ASP A 288 20.59 -13.79 -9.62
CA ASP A 288 20.84 -12.88 -10.74
C ASP A 288 19.88 -11.69 -10.77
N GLY A 289 18.65 -11.87 -10.28
CA GLY A 289 17.59 -10.84 -10.25
C GLY A 289 17.11 -10.46 -8.85
N LYS A 290 18.02 -10.40 -7.87
CA LYS A 290 17.65 -10.16 -6.47
C LYS A 290 17.05 -8.75 -6.29
N TYR A 291 15.73 -8.69 -6.13
CA TYR A 291 14.99 -7.45 -5.92
C TYR A 291 14.09 -7.58 -4.70
N PHE A 292 14.15 -6.60 -3.80
CA PHE A 292 13.26 -6.50 -2.64
C PHE A 292 12.41 -5.25 -2.75
N GLN A 293 11.16 -5.35 -2.35
CA GLN A 293 10.28 -4.19 -2.24
C GLN A 293 9.34 -4.38 -1.04
N MET A 294 8.86 -3.25 -0.54
CA MET A 294 7.78 -3.21 0.43
C MET A 294 6.50 -2.65 -0.20
N TYR A 295 5.38 -3.05 0.38
CA TYR A 295 4.10 -2.39 0.19
C TYR A 295 4.00 -1.20 1.13
N ALA A 296 3.10 -0.27 0.79
CA ALA A 296 2.96 1.01 1.45
C ALA A 296 1.49 1.26 1.79
N GLN A 297 1.24 1.43 3.08
CA GLN A 297 -0.03 1.84 3.62
C GLN A 297 -0.24 3.34 3.41
N ALA A 298 -1.47 3.71 3.06
CA ALA A 298 -1.91 5.09 2.98
C ALA A 298 -3.35 5.25 3.48
N VAL A 299 -3.65 6.43 4.02
CA VAL A 299 -5.02 6.81 4.43
C VAL A 299 -5.63 7.66 3.32
N ASN A 300 -6.81 7.29 2.82
CA ASN A 300 -7.54 8.13 1.86
C ASN A 300 -7.83 9.50 2.49
N LYS A 301 -7.46 10.58 1.80
CA LYS A 301 -7.69 11.96 2.27
C LYS A 301 -9.17 12.26 2.54
N ASP A 302 -10.05 11.64 1.76
CA ASP A 302 -11.50 11.80 1.82
C ASP A 302 -12.17 10.51 2.37
N ALA A 303 -11.47 9.76 3.22
CA ALA A 303 -11.98 8.54 3.87
C ALA A 303 -13.31 8.81 4.61
N PRO A 304 -14.37 8.02 4.36
CA PRO A 304 -15.64 8.13 5.10
C PRO A 304 -15.53 7.74 6.59
N HIS A 305 -14.56 6.89 6.96
CA HIS A 305 -14.28 6.46 8.33
C HIS A 305 -12.84 6.81 8.75
N PRO A 306 -12.53 8.12 8.92
CA PRO A 306 -11.16 8.58 9.13
C PRO A 306 -10.53 8.13 10.46
N ALA A 307 -11.30 7.89 11.51
CA ALA A 307 -10.76 7.37 12.77
C ALA A 307 -10.45 5.87 12.67
N ALA A 308 -11.34 5.08 12.05
CA ALA A 308 -11.12 3.67 11.78
C ALA A 308 -9.90 3.46 10.88
N ALA A 309 -9.74 4.29 9.84
CA ALA A 309 -8.58 4.28 8.96
C ALA A 309 -7.25 4.45 9.73
N ARG A 310 -7.21 5.38 10.68
CA ARG A 310 -6.03 5.67 11.50
C ARG A 310 -5.77 4.60 12.55
N LEU A 311 -6.84 4.06 13.14
CA LEU A 311 -6.72 2.92 14.06
C LEU A 311 -6.20 1.67 13.34
N TRP A 312 -6.62 1.45 12.09
CA TRP A 312 -6.08 0.39 11.24
C TRP A 312 -4.57 0.55 11.04
N GLN A 313 -4.09 1.76 10.76
CA GLN A 313 -2.66 2.03 10.72
C GLN A 313 -1.99 1.66 12.06
N GLU A 314 -2.46 2.17 13.20
CA GLU A 314 -1.85 1.80 14.50
C GLU A 314 -1.84 0.29 14.76
N TYR A 315 -2.86 -0.43 14.30
CA TYR A 315 -2.93 -1.87 14.43
C TYR A 315 -1.88 -2.59 13.57
N LEU A 316 -1.78 -2.25 12.28
CA LEU A 316 -0.79 -2.86 11.37
C LEU A 316 0.64 -2.62 11.84
N TYR A 317 0.92 -1.45 12.40
CA TYR A 317 2.24 -1.06 12.92
C TYR A 317 2.46 -1.43 14.40
N SER A 318 1.55 -2.20 14.98
CA SER A 318 1.77 -2.81 16.30
C SER A 318 2.59 -4.09 16.19
N ALA A 319 3.20 -4.54 17.30
CA ALA A 319 3.90 -5.83 17.33
C ALA A 319 2.98 -7.00 16.94
N GLU A 320 1.69 -6.91 17.25
CA GLU A 320 0.70 -7.91 16.85
C GLU A 320 0.51 -7.94 15.33
N GLY A 321 0.21 -6.79 14.71
CA GLY A 321 0.04 -6.68 13.26
C GLY A 321 1.29 -7.10 12.48
N GLN A 322 2.47 -6.65 12.91
CA GLN A 322 3.72 -7.00 12.26
C GLN A 322 4.08 -8.49 12.40
N ASN A 323 3.76 -9.14 13.54
CA ASN A 323 3.93 -10.59 13.68
C ASN A 323 2.91 -11.38 12.84
N LEU A 324 1.73 -10.82 12.55
CA LEU A 324 0.78 -11.44 11.61
C LEU A 324 1.31 -11.41 10.17
N TYR A 325 2.01 -10.34 9.76
CA TYR A 325 2.75 -10.33 8.49
C TYR A 325 3.85 -11.39 8.46
N LEU A 326 4.62 -11.54 9.55
CA LEU A 326 5.63 -12.63 9.67
C LEU A 326 4.99 -14.02 9.54
N LYS A 327 3.79 -14.21 10.09
CA LYS A 327 3.05 -15.46 9.95
C LYS A 327 2.66 -15.75 8.50
N GLY A 328 2.45 -14.69 7.71
CA GLY A 328 2.31 -14.74 6.25
C GLY A 328 3.61 -14.84 5.48
N PHE A 329 4.74 -15.12 6.14
CA PHE A 329 6.09 -15.17 5.58
C PHE A 329 6.63 -13.83 5.04
N ALA A 330 5.90 -12.72 5.22
CA ALA A 330 6.33 -11.41 4.80
C ALA A 330 7.29 -10.78 5.82
N ARG A 331 8.21 -9.93 5.36
CA ARG A 331 9.15 -9.22 6.24
C ARG A 331 8.53 -7.90 6.69
N PRO A 332 8.12 -7.75 7.97
CA PRO A 332 7.55 -6.49 8.46
C PRO A 332 8.58 -5.37 8.46
N VAL A 333 8.14 -4.14 8.25
CA VAL A 333 9.03 -2.95 8.26
C VAL A 333 9.65 -2.72 9.63
N LEU A 334 8.95 -3.09 10.70
CA LEU A 334 9.44 -2.99 12.07
C LEU A 334 10.30 -4.20 12.48
N LEU A 335 10.62 -5.13 11.57
CA LEU A 335 11.46 -6.28 11.87
C LEU A 335 12.74 -5.93 12.66
N PRO A 336 13.54 -4.91 12.28
CA PRO A 336 14.76 -4.58 13.01
C PRO A 336 14.49 -4.08 14.44
N SER A 337 13.50 -3.22 14.61
CA SER A 337 13.16 -2.66 15.93
C SER A 337 12.49 -3.70 16.82
N MET A 338 11.58 -4.51 16.30
CA MET A 338 10.95 -5.61 17.03
C MET A 338 11.94 -6.70 17.45
N THR A 339 12.97 -6.95 16.64
CA THR A 339 14.07 -7.86 17.02
C THR A 339 14.85 -7.31 18.21
N SER A 340 15.19 -6.02 18.16
CA SER A 340 15.92 -5.34 19.25
C SER A 340 15.09 -5.24 20.53
N ASP A 341 13.80 -4.97 20.38
CA ASP A 341 12.83 -4.82 21.48
C ASP A 341 12.36 -6.18 22.04
N GLY A 342 12.69 -7.29 21.39
CA GLY A 342 12.28 -8.64 21.80
C GLY A 342 10.78 -8.93 21.61
N THR A 343 10.08 -8.17 20.76
CA THR A 343 8.64 -8.31 20.50
C THR A 343 8.32 -9.13 19.25
N ILE A 344 9.35 -9.53 18.50
CA ILE A 344 9.23 -10.44 17.36
C ILE A 344 8.91 -11.87 17.82
N ASP A 345 8.02 -12.54 17.11
CA ASP A 345 7.87 -14.00 17.20
C ASP A 345 9.04 -14.68 16.46
N LYS A 346 9.98 -15.22 17.24
CA LYS A 346 11.19 -15.87 16.71
C LYS A 346 10.89 -17.10 15.87
N ALA A 347 9.87 -17.88 16.23
CA ALA A 347 9.52 -19.10 15.50
C ALA A 347 8.90 -18.80 14.14
N LEU A 348 8.22 -17.65 14.00
CA LEU A 348 7.77 -17.15 12.70
C LEU A 348 8.93 -16.57 11.89
N ALA A 349 9.81 -15.79 12.53
CA ALA A 349 10.98 -15.20 11.87
C ALA A 349 11.92 -16.25 11.27
N GLU A 350 12.14 -17.38 11.96
CA GLU A 350 12.96 -18.50 11.49
C GLU A 350 12.37 -19.20 10.24
N LYS A 351 11.08 -19.01 9.95
CA LYS A 351 10.41 -19.58 8.78
C LYS A 351 10.50 -18.69 7.54
N LEU A 352 10.98 -17.46 7.66
CA LEU A 352 11.15 -16.58 6.52
C LEU A 352 12.07 -17.22 5.48
N PRO A 353 11.79 -17.05 4.17
CA PRO A 353 12.73 -17.40 3.12
C PRO A 353 14.09 -16.75 3.40
N GLN A 354 15.14 -17.57 3.44
CA GLN A 354 16.49 -17.09 3.71
C GLN A 354 17.05 -16.39 2.48
N VAL A 355 17.51 -15.15 2.65
CA VAL A 355 18.13 -14.35 1.59
C VAL A 355 19.35 -13.65 2.16
N GLU A 356 20.49 -13.79 1.49
CA GLU A 356 21.74 -13.13 1.90
C GLU A 356 21.83 -11.70 1.36
N GLY A 357 22.53 -10.84 2.12
CA GLY A 357 22.81 -9.46 1.75
C GLY A 357 21.80 -8.44 2.28
N THR A 358 22.13 -7.17 2.15
CA THR A 358 21.25 -6.06 2.51
C THR A 358 20.42 -5.68 1.29
N PRO A 359 19.09 -5.57 1.39
CA PRO A 359 18.28 -5.10 0.28
C PRO A 359 18.60 -3.64 -0.05
N GLU A 360 18.67 -3.34 -1.35
CA GLU A 360 18.74 -1.99 -1.87
C GLU A 360 17.36 -1.56 -2.40
N PHE A 361 17.09 -0.26 -2.41
CA PHE A 361 15.80 0.29 -2.78
C PHE A 361 15.97 1.37 -3.84
N PRO A 362 15.13 1.41 -4.89
CA PRO A 362 15.16 2.50 -5.85
C PRO A 362 14.68 3.81 -5.20
N THR A 363 15.22 4.94 -5.65
CA THR A 363 14.70 6.26 -5.25
C THR A 363 13.33 6.52 -5.88
N PRO A 364 12.52 7.45 -5.34
CA PRO A 364 11.25 7.82 -5.96
C PRO A 364 11.38 8.26 -7.44
N GLU A 365 12.46 8.93 -7.80
CA GLU A 365 12.74 9.36 -9.18
C GLU A 365 13.03 8.17 -10.11
N GLN A 366 13.79 7.18 -9.62
CA GLN A 366 14.06 5.94 -10.36
C GLN A 366 12.75 5.15 -10.60
N VAL A 367 11.91 5.06 -9.57
CA VAL A 367 10.62 4.39 -9.65
C VAL A 367 9.71 5.07 -10.68
N ASP A 368 9.61 6.40 -10.68
CA ASP A 368 8.81 7.15 -11.66
C ASP A 368 9.32 6.95 -13.09
N ALA A 369 10.63 7.01 -13.30
CA ALA A 369 11.25 6.78 -14.61
C ALA A 369 10.95 5.37 -15.14
N ALA A 370 11.02 4.36 -14.26
CA ALA A 370 10.69 2.99 -14.61
C ALA A 370 9.21 2.80 -14.92
N LYS A 371 8.28 3.39 -14.14
CA LYS A 371 6.84 3.36 -14.45
C LYS A 371 6.55 3.97 -15.83
N ALA A 372 7.17 5.11 -16.15
CA ALA A 372 6.98 5.76 -17.44
C ALA A 372 7.48 4.90 -18.61
N LYS A 373 8.68 4.30 -18.48
CA LYS A 373 9.20 3.34 -19.48
C LYS A 373 8.27 2.14 -19.65
N LEU A 374 7.81 1.56 -18.55
CA LEU A 374 6.94 0.40 -18.58
C LEU A 374 5.58 0.70 -19.22
N ALA A 375 4.95 1.82 -18.86
CA ALA A 375 3.68 2.23 -19.46
C ALA A 375 3.78 2.46 -20.97
N GLY A 376 4.93 2.91 -21.48
CA GLY A 376 5.16 3.11 -22.91
C GLY A 376 5.61 1.85 -23.68
N GLY A 377 6.24 0.89 -23.00
CA GLY A 377 6.92 -0.25 -23.64
C GLY A 377 6.28 -1.61 -23.44
N TRP A 378 5.53 -1.82 -22.36
CA TRP A 378 5.07 -3.16 -21.97
C TRP A 378 4.13 -3.79 -23.00
N ASP A 379 3.08 -3.08 -23.40
CA ASP A 379 2.10 -3.61 -24.34
C ASP A 379 2.76 -3.99 -25.68
N ALA A 380 3.72 -3.19 -26.17
CA ALA A 380 4.47 -3.54 -27.38
C ALA A 380 5.37 -4.79 -27.20
N ALA A 381 5.91 -5.00 -26.00
CA ALA A 381 6.74 -6.16 -25.68
C ALA A 381 5.94 -7.47 -25.61
N ILE A 382 4.71 -7.41 -25.08
CA ILE A 382 3.87 -8.59 -24.86
C ILE A 382 2.74 -8.77 -25.89
N SER A 383 2.46 -7.78 -26.75
CA SER A 383 1.48 -7.89 -27.83
C SER A 383 2.04 -8.62 -29.06
N GLY A 384 1.13 -9.08 -29.92
CA GLY A 384 1.40 -10.02 -31.02
C GLY A 384 1.48 -11.45 -30.54
#